data_AF-A0A961A2A2-F1
#
_entry.id   AF-A0A961A2A2-F1
#
_cell.length_a   1.000
_cell.length_b   1.000
_cell.length_c   1.000
_cell.angle_alpha   90.00
_cell.angle_beta   90.00
_cell.angle_gamma   90.00
#
_symmetry.space_group_name_H-M   'P 1'
#
loop_
_entity.id
_entity.type
_entity.pdbx_description
1 polymer ?
#
loop_
_entity_poly.entity_id
_entity_poly.type
_entity_poly.pdbx_seq_one_letter_code
_entity_poly.pdbx_strand_id
1 'polypeptide(L)'
;MKVLNNFFKVFLLACFLFSSSLSAEEVLKPKEGFDFSQIKTIPILHKGRHKPLDTFARETVRRITGSETFQGFEAIELLFSWLTYTDQWEEVPLIKIHYRPLIKHLQLKTQDNMISPKDLSQSAEFNLFYETVRSMQESGQKLGELEREGAILVDRLGLFRQIASGESLTLFPSSDNQWESLANLAARYPSTSLSEAPPLNEAKVALGVQALL
;
A
#
# COMPACT_ATOMS: atom_id res chain seq x y z
N MET A 1 -4.41 0.42 -54.79
CA MET A 1 -4.12 1.58 -53.92
C MET A 1 -4.96 1.67 -52.64
N LYS A 2 -6.24 1.24 -52.60
CA LYS A 2 -7.08 1.25 -51.37
C LYS A 2 -6.64 0.25 -50.28
N VAL A 3 -6.11 -0.92 -50.66
CA VAL A 3 -5.71 -1.99 -49.72
C VAL A 3 -4.50 -1.61 -48.88
N LEU A 4 -3.53 -0.90 -49.47
CA LEU A 4 -2.32 -0.44 -48.78
C LEU A 4 -2.63 0.60 -47.68
N ASN A 5 -3.64 1.44 -47.91
CA ASN A 5 -4.06 2.47 -46.96
C ASN A 5 -4.82 1.89 -45.76
N ASN A 6 -5.55 0.77 -45.94
CA ASN A 6 -6.18 0.06 -44.83
C ASN A 6 -5.17 -0.70 -43.98
N PHE A 7 -4.13 -1.27 -44.59
CA PHE A 7 -3.04 -1.93 -43.85
C PHE A 7 -2.27 -0.93 -42.96
N PHE A 8 -1.98 0.27 -43.49
CA PHE A 8 -1.31 1.33 -42.74
C PHE A 8 -2.14 1.84 -41.55
N LYS A 9 -3.47 1.94 -41.72
CA LYS A 9 -4.38 2.33 -40.62
C LYS A 9 -4.52 1.28 -39.53
N VAL A 10 -4.57 -0.01 -39.90
CA VAL A 10 -4.60 -1.11 -38.92
C VAL A 10 -3.29 -1.21 -38.15
N PHE A 11 -2.15 -0.99 -38.82
CA PHE A 11 -0.84 -0.94 -38.19
C PHE A 11 -0.71 0.25 -37.21
N LEU A 12 -1.19 1.44 -37.59
CA LEU A 12 -1.24 2.62 -36.70
C LEU A 12 -2.13 2.40 -35.47
N LEU A 13 -3.29 1.73 -35.63
CA LEU A 13 -4.19 1.41 -34.53
C LEU A 13 -3.57 0.38 -33.56
N ALA A 14 -2.82 -0.60 -34.09
CA ALA A 14 -2.11 -1.59 -33.28
C ALA A 14 -0.94 -0.96 -32.49
N CYS A 15 -0.19 -0.02 -33.08
CA CYS A 15 0.85 0.72 -32.37
C CYS A 15 0.29 1.64 -31.28
N PHE A 16 -0.88 2.27 -31.52
CA PHE A 16 -1.52 3.14 -30.53
C PHE A 16 -2.07 2.37 -29.31
N LEU A 17 -2.49 1.12 -29.51
CA LEU A 17 -2.94 0.23 -28.42
C LEU A 17 -1.77 -0.43 -27.66
N PHE A 18 -0.58 -0.51 -28.24
CA PHE A 18 0.59 -1.13 -27.60
C PHE A 18 1.39 -0.14 -26.73
N SER A 19 1.32 1.16 -27.01
CA SER A 19 2.07 2.17 -26.25
C SER A 19 1.54 2.45 -24.84
N SER A 20 0.31 2.06 -24.51
CA SER A 20 -0.29 2.32 -23.19
C SER A 20 0.12 1.34 -22.08
N SER A 21 0.83 0.24 -22.40
CA SER A 21 1.13 -0.81 -21.41
C SER A 21 2.52 -0.72 -20.77
N LEU A 22 3.42 0.14 -21.28
CA LEU A 22 4.82 0.14 -20.84
C LEU A 22 5.04 0.85 -19.49
N SER A 23 4.12 1.72 -19.04
CA SER A 23 4.33 2.53 -17.83
C SER A 23 3.99 1.83 -16.51
N ALA A 24 3.12 0.82 -16.50
CA ALA A 24 2.71 0.15 -15.26
C ALA A 24 3.77 -0.85 -14.75
N GLU A 25 4.55 -1.44 -15.67
CA GLU A 25 5.51 -2.50 -15.34
C GLU A 25 6.84 -1.99 -14.77
N GLU A 26 7.20 -0.72 -15.03
CA GLU A 26 8.37 -0.10 -14.38
C GLU A 26 8.10 0.27 -12.91
N VAL A 27 6.86 0.65 -12.57
CA VAL A 27 6.50 1.12 -11.22
C VAL A 27 6.57 0.01 -10.18
N LEU A 28 6.31 -1.24 -10.58
CA LEU A 28 6.29 -2.42 -9.71
C LEU A 28 7.63 -3.16 -9.65
N LYS A 29 8.74 -2.46 -9.89
CA LYS A 29 10.10 -3.01 -9.74
C LYS A 29 10.88 -2.27 -8.66
N PRO A 30 11.68 -2.98 -7.85
CA PRO A 30 12.57 -2.34 -6.89
C PRO A 30 13.54 -1.37 -7.60
N LYS A 31 13.78 -0.22 -6.98
CA LYS A 31 14.78 0.75 -7.42
C LYS A 31 16.16 0.29 -6.99
N GLU A 32 16.98 -0.03 -7.99
CA GLU A 32 18.37 -0.37 -7.72
C GLU A 32 19.19 0.86 -7.27
N GLY A 33 20.12 0.64 -6.34
CA GLY A 33 21.12 1.63 -5.96
C GLY A 33 20.69 2.71 -4.95
N PHE A 34 19.45 2.68 -4.45
CA PHE A 34 19.04 3.57 -3.36
C PHE A 34 19.40 2.97 -1.99
N ASP A 35 20.06 3.75 -1.13
CA ASP A 35 20.40 3.33 0.24
C ASP A 35 19.33 3.77 1.25
N PHE A 36 18.58 2.81 1.78
CA PHE A 36 17.57 3.05 2.82
C PHE A 36 18.13 3.08 4.25
N SER A 37 19.46 2.94 4.45
CA SER A 37 20.09 2.82 5.78
C SER A 37 19.65 3.90 6.77
N GLN A 38 19.64 5.16 6.36
CA GLN A 38 19.24 6.29 7.21
C GLN A 38 17.74 6.24 7.54
N ILE A 39 16.90 6.00 6.53
CA ILE A 39 15.44 5.96 6.67
C ILE A 39 15.00 4.83 7.60
N LYS A 40 15.71 3.70 7.56
CA LYS A 40 15.45 2.54 8.43
C LYS A 40 15.53 2.87 9.93
N THR A 41 16.32 3.87 10.31
CA THR A 41 16.52 4.27 11.71
C THR A 41 15.47 5.27 12.24
N ILE A 42 14.66 5.87 11.37
CA ILE A 42 13.65 6.86 11.76
C ILE A 42 12.69 6.24 12.79
N PRO A 43 12.47 6.88 13.95
CA PRO A 43 11.53 6.40 14.94
C PRO A 43 10.08 6.56 14.45
N ILE A 44 9.25 5.54 14.69
CA ILE A 44 7.80 5.58 14.48
C ILE A 44 7.08 5.21 15.77
N LEU A 45 5.99 5.91 16.10
CA LEU A 45 5.08 5.51 17.17
C LEU A 45 4.01 4.57 16.60
N HIS A 46 4.01 3.31 17.02
CA HIS A 46 3.00 2.34 16.64
C HIS A 46 2.46 1.61 17.88
N LYS A 47 1.15 1.70 18.10
CA LYS A 47 0.45 1.14 19.28
C LYS A 47 1.07 1.56 20.61
N GLY A 48 1.44 2.84 20.75
CA GLY A 48 2.03 3.39 21.96
C GLY A 48 3.51 3.03 22.19
N ARG A 49 4.16 2.32 21.26
CA ARG A 49 5.58 1.94 21.37
C ARG A 49 6.40 2.57 20.24
N HIS A 50 7.49 3.23 20.59
CA HIS A 50 8.51 3.65 19.62
C HIS A 50 9.29 2.45 19.11
N LYS A 51 9.51 2.40 17.80
CA LYS A 51 10.39 1.43 17.15
C LYS A 51 11.02 2.04 15.91
N PRO A 52 12.13 1.47 15.39
CA PRO A 52 12.65 1.86 14.08
C PRO A 52 11.62 1.60 12.99
N LEU A 53 11.55 2.50 12.01
CA LEU A 53 10.65 2.40 10.86
C LEU A 53 10.84 1.10 10.08
N ASP A 54 12.07 0.63 9.98
CA ASP A 54 12.42 -0.66 9.39
C ASP A 54 11.75 -1.85 10.09
N THR A 55 11.65 -1.81 11.42
CA THR A 55 10.95 -2.85 12.18
C THR A 55 9.46 -2.81 11.91
N PHE A 56 8.88 -1.61 11.88
CA PHE A 56 7.48 -1.43 11.51
C PHE A 56 7.19 -1.92 10.08
N ALA A 57 8.06 -1.58 9.12
CA ALA A 57 7.93 -1.97 7.73
C ALA A 57 7.93 -3.51 7.60
N ARG A 58 8.94 -4.19 8.17
CA ARG A 58 9.01 -5.67 8.14
C ARG A 58 7.80 -6.33 8.75
N GLU A 59 7.37 -5.88 9.94
CA GLU A 59 6.17 -6.41 10.61
C GLU A 59 4.90 -6.22 9.74
N THR A 60 4.77 -5.04 9.12
CA THR A 60 3.62 -4.67 8.29
C THR A 60 3.56 -5.49 7.01
N VAL A 61 4.68 -5.55 6.27
CA VAL A 61 4.78 -6.33 5.03
C VAL A 61 4.56 -7.82 5.31
N ARG A 62 5.12 -8.35 6.40
CA ARG A 62 4.87 -9.73 6.84
C ARG A 62 3.41 -9.98 7.18
N ARG A 63 2.73 -9.03 7.83
CA ARG A 63 1.32 -9.20 8.18
C ARG A 63 0.43 -9.27 6.94
N ILE A 64 0.71 -8.45 5.92
CA ILE A 64 -0.07 -8.35 4.69
C ILE A 64 0.27 -9.50 3.73
N THR A 65 1.54 -9.68 3.38
CA THR A 65 2.02 -10.60 2.33
C THR A 65 2.44 -11.98 2.86
N GLY A 66 2.70 -12.08 4.16
CA GLY A 66 3.24 -13.28 4.80
C GLY A 66 4.77 -13.41 4.81
N SER A 67 5.50 -12.47 4.19
CA SER A 67 6.97 -12.41 4.15
C SER A 67 7.46 -10.99 4.47
N GLU A 68 8.71 -10.81 4.84
CA GLU A 68 9.32 -9.47 5.03
C GLU A 68 9.80 -8.83 3.72
N THR A 69 9.72 -9.57 2.61
CA THR A 69 10.02 -9.12 1.26
C THR A 69 8.91 -9.57 0.31
N PHE A 70 8.70 -8.81 -0.76
CA PHE A 70 7.67 -9.14 -1.75
C PHE A 70 8.12 -8.68 -3.14
N GLN A 71 8.05 -9.56 -4.13
CA GLN A 71 8.40 -9.26 -5.54
C GLN A 71 9.77 -8.54 -5.70
N GLY A 72 10.76 -8.94 -4.89
CA GLY A 72 12.11 -8.37 -4.90
C GLY A 72 12.28 -7.11 -4.04
N PHE A 73 11.21 -6.49 -3.58
CA PHE A 73 11.28 -5.32 -2.69
C PHE A 73 11.69 -5.74 -1.27
N GLU A 74 12.56 -4.94 -0.65
CA GLU A 74 12.71 -4.95 0.80
C GLU A 74 11.56 -4.21 1.49
N ALA A 75 11.27 -4.53 2.75
CA ALA A 75 10.05 -4.06 3.42
C ALA A 75 9.90 -2.53 3.43
N ILE A 76 10.99 -1.79 3.67
CA ILE A 76 10.96 -0.34 3.77
C ILE A 76 10.63 0.31 2.43
N GLU A 77 11.23 -0.20 1.35
CA GLU A 77 10.98 0.26 0.00
C GLU A 77 9.55 -0.05 -0.43
N LEU A 78 9.08 -1.27 -0.16
CA LEU A 78 7.72 -1.69 -0.48
C LEU A 78 6.68 -0.83 0.23
N LEU A 79 6.91 -0.48 1.50
CA LEU A 79 6.02 0.38 2.27
C LEU A 79 5.88 1.76 1.61
N PHE A 80 6.98 2.38 1.15
CA PHE A 80 6.92 3.64 0.40
C PHE A 80 6.31 3.46 -0.99
N SER A 81 6.54 2.31 -1.63
CA SER A 81 5.91 1.98 -2.91
C SER A 81 4.38 1.89 -2.77
N TRP A 82 3.87 1.26 -1.70
CA TRP A 82 2.44 1.23 -1.39
C TRP A 82 1.85 2.61 -1.10
N LEU A 83 2.63 3.52 -0.49
CA LEU A 83 2.21 4.89 -0.23
C LEU A 83 2.17 5.76 -1.51
N THR A 84 3.08 5.51 -2.46
CA THR A 84 3.28 6.38 -3.63
C THR A 84 2.60 5.87 -4.89
N TYR A 85 2.40 4.57 -5.00
CA TYR A 85 1.86 3.87 -6.18
C TYR A 85 0.64 2.99 -5.81
N THR A 86 -0.23 3.52 -4.93
CA THR A 86 -1.39 2.81 -4.39
C THR A 86 -2.27 2.18 -5.48
N ASP A 87 -2.59 2.94 -6.52
CA ASP A 87 -3.50 2.49 -7.59
C ASP A 87 -2.95 1.26 -8.32
N GLN A 88 -1.63 1.18 -8.51
CA GLN A 88 -0.97 0.03 -9.11
C GLN A 88 -1.01 -1.18 -8.16
N TRP A 89 -0.76 -0.97 -6.87
CA TRP A 89 -0.75 -2.03 -5.87
C TRP A 89 -2.14 -2.58 -5.53
N GLU A 90 -3.21 -1.80 -5.71
CA GLU A 90 -4.61 -2.27 -5.59
C GLU A 90 -4.91 -3.42 -6.55
N GLU A 91 -4.23 -3.49 -7.70
CA GLU A 91 -4.42 -4.55 -8.71
C GLU A 91 -3.55 -5.81 -8.44
N VAL A 92 -2.51 -5.70 -7.61
CA VAL A 92 -1.53 -6.79 -7.41
C VAL A 92 -2.02 -7.77 -6.34
N PRO A 93 -2.04 -9.09 -6.59
CA PRO A 93 -2.30 -10.09 -5.56
C PRO A 93 -1.22 -10.08 -4.47
N LEU A 94 -1.47 -9.37 -3.38
CA LEU A 94 -0.51 -9.16 -2.28
C LEU A 94 -1.08 -9.53 -0.91
N ILE A 95 -2.41 -9.56 -0.75
CA ILE A 95 -3.05 -9.88 0.53
C ILE A 95 -3.07 -11.40 0.68
N LYS A 96 -2.33 -11.91 1.65
CA LYS A 96 -2.27 -13.34 1.93
C LYS A 96 -3.61 -13.88 2.42
N ILE A 97 -4.04 -14.99 1.83
CA ILE A 97 -5.25 -15.73 2.21
C ILE A 97 -5.03 -17.23 2.01
N HIS A 98 -4.94 -17.99 3.10
CA HIS A 98 -4.58 -19.42 3.06
C HIS A 98 -5.72 -20.35 3.52
N TYR A 99 -6.72 -19.82 4.23
CA TYR A 99 -7.81 -20.63 4.75
C TYR A 99 -8.82 -21.00 3.65
N ARG A 100 -8.71 -22.24 3.15
CA ARG A 100 -9.52 -22.76 2.04
C ARG A 100 -11.04 -22.69 2.28
N PRO A 101 -11.58 -22.97 3.48
CA PRO A 101 -13.02 -22.84 3.72
C PRO A 101 -13.54 -21.42 3.52
N LEU A 102 -12.80 -20.40 3.98
CA LEU A 102 -13.16 -18.99 3.74
C LEU A 102 -13.10 -18.63 2.26
N ILE A 103 -12.04 -19.04 1.54
CA ILE A 103 -11.92 -18.80 0.09
C ILE A 103 -13.13 -19.38 -0.65
N LYS A 104 -13.55 -20.61 -0.29
CA LYS A 104 -14.71 -21.27 -0.89
C LYS A 104 -16.02 -20.58 -0.51
N HIS A 105 -16.18 -20.23 0.76
CA HIS A 105 -17.38 -19.57 1.28
C HIS A 105 -17.63 -18.23 0.60
N LEU A 106 -16.57 -17.44 0.43
CA LEU A 106 -16.61 -16.12 -0.21
C LEU A 106 -16.44 -16.17 -1.74
N GLN A 107 -16.30 -17.36 -2.33
CA GLN A 107 -16.13 -17.56 -3.78
C GLN A 107 -14.96 -16.75 -4.38
N LEU A 108 -13.89 -16.55 -3.61
CA LEU A 108 -12.77 -15.72 -4.00
C LEU A 108 -11.88 -16.41 -5.03
N LYS A 109 -11.53 -15.69 -6.09
CA LYS A 109 -10.47 -16.09 -7.02
C LYS A 109 -9.14 -15.61 -6.44
N THR A 110 -8.22 -16.54 -6.24
CA THR A 110 -6.92 -16.27 -5.61
C THR A 110 -5.81 -16.77 -6.51
N GLN A 111 -4.67 -16.07 -6.49
CA GLN A 111 -3.43 -16.46 -7.17
C GLN A 111 -2.38 -16.73 -6.10
N ASP A 112 -1.79 -17.92 -6.08
CA ASP A 112 -0.75 -18.32 -5.12
C ASP A 112 -1.08 -18.06 -3.63
N ASN A 113 -2.35 -18.26 -3.26
CA ASN A 113 -2.88 -17.96 -1.92
C ASN A 113 -2.83 -16.47 -1.56
N MET A 114 -2.96 -15.61 -2.57
CA MET A 114 -3.09 -14.17 -2.44
C MET A 114 -4.28 -13.66 -3.25
N ILE A 115 -4.75 -12.48 -2.88
CA ILE A 115 -5.80 -11.74 -3.59
C ILE A 115 -5.40 -10.26 -3.65
N SER A 116 -5.82 -9.56 -4.71
CA SER A 116 -5.58 -8.13 -4.83
C SER A 116 -6.52 -7.35 -3.90
N PRO A 117 -6.09 -6.21 -3.34
CA PRO A 117 -6.98 -5.34 -2.56
C PRO A 117 -8.26 -4.95 -3.31
N LYS A 118 -8.16 -4.71 -4.61
CA LYS A 118 -9.29 -4.39 -5.48
C LYS A 118 -10.26 -5.55 -5.65
N ASP A 119 -9.78 -6.74 -6.03
CA ASP A 119 -10.65 -7.91 -6.22
C ASP A 119 -11.38 -8.27 -4.92
N LEU A 120 -10.68 -8.18 -3.79
CA LEU A 120 -11.27 -8.44 -2.48
C LEU A 120 -12.38 -7.42 -2.16
N SER A 121 -12.14 -6.14 -2.43
CA SER A 121 -13.10 -5.06 -2.14
C SER A 121 -14.30 -5.05 -3.08
N GLN A 122 -14.13 -5.58 -4.30
CA GLN A 122 -15.20 -5.72 -5.28
C GLN A 122 -16.07 -6.97 -5.07
N SER A 123 -15.67 -7.90 -4.19
CA SER A 123 -16.49 -9.06 -3.84
C SER A 123 -17.67 -8.64 -2.95
N ALA A 124 -18.88 -8.84 -3.48
CA ALA A 124 -20.11 -8.61 -2.72
C ALA A 124 -20.22 -9.54 -1.51
N GLU A 125 -19.79 -10.80 -1.67
CA GLU A 125 -19.76 -11.81 -0.62
C GLU A 125 -18.83 -11.38 0.52
N PHE A 126 -17.62 -10.90 0.20
CA PHE A 126 -16.69 -10.38 1.20
C PHE A 126 -17.27 -9.17 1.94
N ASN A 127 -17.90 -8.23 1.23
CA ASN A 127 -18.47 -7.03 1.85
C ASN A 127 -19.62 -7.37 2.83
N LEU A 128 -20.50 -8.31 2.48
CA LEU A 128 -21.55 -8.79 3.39
C LEU A 128 -20.97 -9.53 4.61
N PHE A 129 -19.95 -10.34 4.36
CA PHE A 129 -19.27 -11.08 5.41
C PHE A 129 -18.49 -10.16 6.36
N TYR A 130 -17.88 -9.08 5.85
CA TYR A 130 -17.23 -8.04 6.65
C TYR A 130 -18.18 -7.43 7.67
N GLU A 131 -19.39 -7.03 7.25
CA GLU A 131 -20.39 -6.45 8.16
C GLU A 131 -20.83 -7.46 9.23
N THR A 132 -20.92 -8.74 8.86
CA THR A 132 -21.23 -9.82 9.81
C THR A 132 -20.13 -9.96 10.87
N VAL A 133 -18.87 -10.08 10.45
CA VAL A 133 -17.71 -10.19 11.35
C VAL A 133 -17.61 -8.99 12.26
N ARG A 134 -17.81 -7.78 11.72
CA ARG A 134 -17.81 -6.53 12.47
C ARG A 134 -18.89 -6.51 13.55
N SER A 135 -20.13 -6.84 13.20
CA SER A 135 -21.25 -6.90 14.15
C SER A 135 -21.00 -7.89 15.29
N MET A 136 -20.42 -9.06 14.98
CA MET A 136 -20.05 -10.05 15.99
C MET A 136 -18.95 -9.54 16.92
N GLN A 137 -17.95 -8.82 16.41
CA GLN A 137 -16.89 -8.23 17.22
C GLN A 137 -17.43 -7.13 18.14
N GLU A 138 -18.28 -6.23 17.63
CA GLU A 138 -18.89 -5.14 18.40
C GLU A 138 -19.81 -5.65 19.52
N SER A 139 -20.55 -6.74 19.27
CA SER A 139 -21.41 -7.38 20.26
C SER A 139 -20.68 -8.32 21.23
N GLY A 140 -19.37 -8.52 21.05
CA GLY A 140 -18.58 -9.44 21.88
C GLY A 140 -18.92 -10.92 21.66
N GLN A 141 -19.56 -11.26 20.55
CA GLN A 141 -19.92 -12.63 20.22
C GLN A 141 -18.66 -13.46 19.92
N LYS A 142 -18.66 -14.73 20.36
CA LYS A 142 -17.54 -15.63 20.11
C LYS A 142 -17.43 -15.93 18.60
N LEU A 143 -16.27 -15.62 18.02
CA LEU A 143 -15.98 -15.90 16.62
C LEU A 143 -15.65 -17.39 16.39
N GLY A 144 -16.34 -18.00 15.43
CA GLY A 144 -15.97 -19.28 14.86
C GLY A 144 -14.67 -19.17 14.08
N GLU A 145 -14.20 -20.29 13.52
CA GLU A 145 -12.93 -20.31 12.78
C GLU A 145 -13.03 -19.52 11.47
N LEU A 146 -14.16 -19.64 10.77
CA LEU A 146 -14.44 -18.91 9.52
C LEU A 146 -14.40 -17.40 9.76
N GLU A 147 -15.07 -16.91 10.81
CA GLU A 147 -15.13 -15.48 11.16
C GLU A 147 -13.78 -14.96 11.66
N ARG A 148 -12.99 -15.77 12.38
CA ARG A 148 -11.63 -15.41 12.79
C ARG A 148 -10.72 -15.22 11.60
N GLU A 149 -10.73 -16.15 10.65
CA GLU A 149 -9.95 -16.03 9.41
C GLU A 149 -10.43 -14.85 8.55
N GLY A 150 -11.74 -14.60 8.59
CA GLY A 150 -12.38 -13.39 8.06
C GLY A 150 -11.82 -12.10 8.63
N ALA A 151 -11.82 -11.97 9.95
CA ALA A 151 -11.30 -10.81 10.66
C ALA A 151 -9.82 -10.57 10.32
N ILE A 152 -9.03 -11.63 10.21
CA ILE A 152 -7.61 -11.52 9.79
C ILE A 152 -7.50 -10.96 8.36
N LEU A 153 -8.35 -11.40 7.44
CA LEU A 153 -8.35 -10.91 6.06
C LEU A 153 -8.74 -9.43 5.98
N VAL A 154 -9.77 -9.04 6.72
CA VAL A 154 -10.22 -7.66 6.88
C VAL A 154 -9.11 -6.78 7.45
N ASP A 155 -8.45 -7.24 8.51
CA ASP A 155 -7.32 -6.55 9.14
C ASP A 155 -6.16 -6.33 8.16
N ARG A 156 -5.87 -7.30 7.28
CA ARG A 156 -4.82 -7.15 6.26
C ARG A 156 -5.18 -6.08 5.22
N LEU A 157 -6.41 -6.10 4.70
CA LEU A 157 -6.90 -5.10 3.76
C LEU A 157 -6.88 -3.69 4.40
N GLY A 158 -7.38 -3.58 5.63
CA GLY A 158 -7.36 -2.34 6.39
C GLY A 158 -5.94 -1.81 6.62
N LEU A 159 -5.02 -2.69 7.03
CA LEU A 159 -3.62 -2.31 7.23
C LEU A 159 -2.96 -1.82 5.94
N PHE A 160 -3.19 -2.49 4.81
CA PHE A 160 -2.69 -2.02 3.51
C PHE A 160 -3.19 -0.59 3.22
N ARG A 161 -4.49 -0.34 3.37
CA ARG A 161 -5.09 0.98 3.11
C ARG A 161 -4.56 2.06 4.05
N GLN A 162 -4.37 1.75 5.33
CA GLN A 162 -3.81 2.70 6.30
C GLN A 162 -2.34 3.06 6.00
N ILE A 163 -1.59 2.16 5.37
CA ILE A 163 -0.24 2.48 4.87
C ILE A 163 -0.35 3.33 3.61
N ALA A 164 -1.19 2.92 2.66
CA ALA A 164 -1.39 3.62 1.39
C ALA A 164 -1.92 5.05 1.56
N SER A 165 -2.72 5.32 2.59
CA SER A 165 -3.18 6.67 2.93
C SER A 165 -2.20 7.45 3.83
N GLY A 166 -1.19 6.77 4.40
CA GLY A 166 -0.26 7.35 5.36
C GLY A 166 -0.81 7.48 6.78
N GLU A 167 -2.01 6.98 7.07
CA GLU A 167 -2.63 6.99 8.41
C GLU A 167 -1.82 6.26 9.47
N SER A 168 -1.17 5.14 9.10
CA SER A 168 -0.35 4.36 10.03
C SER A 168 1.10 4.84 10.16
N LEU A 169 1.51 5.88 9.41
CA LEU A 169 2.87 6.41 9.40
C LEU A 169 3.04 7.55 10.41
N THR A 170 2.99 7.24 11.70
CA THR A 170 3.15 8.19 12.81
C THR A 170 4.61 8.57 13.05
N LEU A 171 5.14 9.43 12.19
CA LEU A 171 6.59 9.73 12.10
C LEU A 171 7.01 11.06 12.72
N PHE A 172 6.10 12.00 12.90
CA PHE A 172 6.46 13.38 13.24
C PHE A 172 5.89 13.78 14.61
N PRO A 173 6.71 14.26 15.56
CA PRO A 173 6.18 15.00 16.69
C PRO A 173 5.70 16.36 16.19
N SER A 174 4.45 16.71 16.47
CA SER A 174 3.92 18.07 16.27
C SER A 174 4.51 19.04 17.28
N SER A 175 4.24 20.33 17.10
CA SER A 175 4.68 21.39 18.03
C SER A 175 4.30 21.12 19.49
N ASP A 176 3.26 20.32 19.71
CA ASP A 176 2.70 20.00 21.02
C ASP A 176 3.20 18.63 21.53
N ASN A 177 4.30 18.11 20.96
CA ASN A 177 4.90 16.80 21.24
C ASN A 177 3.97 15.60 20.99
N GLN A 178 2.91 15.77 20.19
CA GLN A 178 2.04 14.67 19.79
C GLN A 178 2.57 14.04 18.50
N TRP A 179 2.70 12.72 18.48
CA TRP A 179 3.09 12.03 17.25
C TRP A 179 1.93 12.00 16.27
N GLU A 180 2.18 12.50 15.07
CA GLU A 180 1.18 12.63 14.01
C GLU A 180 1.51 11.72 12.83
N SER A 181 0.45 11.22 12.21
CA SER A 181 0.52 10.45 10.98
C SER A 181 0.84 11.37 9.79
N LEU A 182 1.44 10.79 8.75
CA LEU A 182 1.67 11.50 7.50
C LEU A 182 0.37 12.04 6.88
N ALA A 183 -0.73 11.30 7.01
CA ALA A 183 -2.05 11.73 6.55
C ALA A 183 -2.53 13.00 7.27
N ASN A 184 -2.40 13.06 8.60
CA ASN A 184 -2.80 14.22 9.39
C ASN A 184 -1.93 15.44 9.09
N LEU A 185 -0.63 15.22 8.89
CA LEU A 185 0.30 16.27 8.50
C LEU A 185 -0.05 16.85 7.12
N ALA A 186 -0.34 15.99 6.14
CA ALA A 186 -0.75 16.42 4.80
C ALA A 186 -2.05 17.25 4.83
N ALA A 187 -3.03 16.84 5.65
CA ALA A 187 -4.27 17.58 5.83
C ALA A 187 -4.07 18.98 6.46
N ARG A 188 -3.05 19.15 7.32
CA ARG A 188 -2.70 20.46 7.91
C ARG A 188 -2.09 21.42 6.89
N TYR A 189 -1.39 20.91 5.88
CA TYR A 189 -0.69 21.71 4.88
C TYR A 189 -1.20 21.47 3.45
N PRO A 190 -2.49 21.75 3.16
CA PRO A 190 -3.12 21.42 1.88
C PRO A 190 -2.55 22.20 0.69
N SER A 191 -1.90 23.34 0.92
CA SER A 191 -1.27 24.18 -0.12
C SER A 191 0.08 23.65 -0.60
N THR A 192 0.63 22.59 0.02
CA THR A 192 1.86 21.96 -0.45
C THR A 192 1.53 20.97 -1.58
N SER A 193 0.90 21.47 -2.65
CA SER A 193 0.92 20.70 -3.89
C SER A 193 2.39 20.59 -4.32
N LEU A 194 2.88 19.40 -4.65
CA LEU A 194 4.26 19.22 -5.18
C LEU A 194 4.51 20.06 -6.45
N SER A 195 3.46 20.65 -7.03
CA SER A 195 3.48 21.58 -8.15
C SER A 195 3.85 23.02 -7.79
N GLU A 196 3.72 23.45 -6.53
CA GLU A 196 4.01 24.83 -6.09
C GLU A 196 5.20 24.94 -5.13
N ALA A 197 5.84 23.81 -4.80
CA ALA A 197 7.07 23.86 -4.03
C ALA A 197 8.13 24.63 -4.86
N PRO A 198 8.62 25.81 -4.41
CA PRO A 198 9.76 26.43 -5.06
C PRO A 198 10.90 25.42 -5.08
N PRO A 199 11.73 25.36 -6.14
CA PRO A 199 12.82 24.39 -6.22
C PRO A 199 13.57 24.40 -4.90
N LEU A 200 13.57 23.24 -4.22
CA LEU A 200 14.19 23.09 -2.92
C LEU A 200 15.68 23.34 -3.11
N ASN A 201 16.12 24.56 -2.80
CA ASN A 201 17.53 24.90 -2.83
C ASN A 201 18.20 23.98 -1.81
N GLU A 202 19.16 23.17 -2.24
CA GLU A 202 19.76 22.06 -1.45
C GLU A 202 20.25 22.53 -0.06
N ALA A 203 20.62 23.80 0.06
CA ALA A 203 20.98 24.46 1.32
C ALA A 203 19.84 24.54 2.37
N LYS A 204 18.57 24.67 1.95
CA LYS A 204 17.42 24.72 2.88
C LYS A 204 17.05 23.33 3.41
N VAL A 205 17.26 22.28 2.60
CA VAL A 205 17.09 20.89 3.05
C VAL A 205 18.16 20.55 4.09
N ALA A 206 19.41 20.96 3.86
CA ALA A 206 20.49 20.81 4.84
C ALA A 206 20.19 21.52 6.18
N LEU A 207 19.65 22.74 6.14
CA LEU A 207 19.26 23.49 7.34
C LEU A 207 18.06 22.89 8.08
N GLY A 208 17.06 22.37 7.36
CA GLY A 208 15.91 21.70 7.98
C GLY A 208 16.29 20.37 8.64
N VAL A 209 17.20 19.62 8.02
CA VAL A 209 17.73 18.36 8.57
C VAL A 209 18.68 18.61 9.74
N GLN A 210 19.49 19.68 9.71
CA GLN A 210 20.35 20.08 10.83
C GLN A 210 19.58 20.66 12.02
N ALA A 211 18.38 21.21 11.83
CA ALA A 211 17.55 21.70 12.92
C ALA A 211 16.78 20.58 13.65
N LEU A 212 16.72 19.38 13.05
CA LEU A 212 16.07 18.19 13.60
C LEU A 212 17.05 17.17 14.21
N LEU A 213 18.37 17.46 14.14
CA LEU A 213 19.45 16.72 14.81
C LEU A 213 20.03 17.57 15.94
#